data_AF-A0A9E3SU70-F1
#
_entry.id   AF-A0A9E3SU70-F1
#
_cell.length_a   1.000
_cell.length_b   1.000
_cell.length_c   1.000
_cell.angle_alpha   90.00
_cell.angle_beta   90.00
_cell.angle_gamma   90.00
#
_symmetry.space_group_name_H-M   'P 1'
#
loop_
_entity.id
_entity.type
_entity.pdbx_description
1 polymer ?
#
loop_
_entity_poly.entity_id
_entity_poly.type
_entity_poly.pdbx_seq_one_letter_code
_entity_poly.pdbx_strand_id
1 'polypeptide(L)'
;MRPPHTNGSTEQDRAAKLTKRQYVRFAFYTIDPTWRRLPADKQAAHKRELQSTIEGFNKRMLLRPYSLMGTRADAELLLWQIAETPLHFQELASAIMRTSMGAYLNLAYSYFSQTKRSIYQIRDIPGEDEERLIIQPTEAKYLFVYPFIKTRDWYQLSLHARQGIMDEHIVVGREYPSVKLNTTYSFGLDDYEFIVAFETDEPSDFLDLVQRLRETESSRYTLQDTPLFTCINMRLAEALDALGGPAVAEPIQPEEQREAWIDACPLSELESGSTKVVYLDGKQVALFHLNGGLYAISNRCTHARGPLSEGEIDAEGCTVTCPWHYAKFDLATGRVLDGIASAPVESYQVEVRDGVIWVGTRPPIPQPAV
;
A
#
# COMPACT_ATOMS: atom_id res chain seq x y z
N MET A 1 -31.91 33.26 -35.93
CA MET A 1 -31.77 31.99 -35.19
C MET A 1 -30.30 31.82 -34.82
N ARG A 2 -29.99 31.94 -33.53
CA ARG A 2 -28.65 31.73 -32.95
C ARG A 2 -28.86 30.68 -31.86
N PRO A 3 -28.09 29.58 -31.77
CA PRO A 3 -28.27 28.64 -30.69
C PRO A 3 -27.66 29.23 -29.40
N PRO A 4 -28.24 28.97 -28.22
CA PRO A 4 -27.61 29.34 -26.96
C PRO A 4 -26.59 28.26 -26.55
N HIS A 5 -25.39 28.69 -26.17
CA HIS A 5 -24.52 27.95 -25.27
C HIS A 5 -24.96 28.23 -23.82
N THR A 6 -25.03 27.21 -22.97
CA THR A 6 -24.07 26.98 -21.86
C THR A 6 -24.64 26.03 -20.81
N ASN A 7 -23.75 25.13 -20.38
CA ASN A 7 -23.54 24.56 -19.06
C ASN A 7 -24.71 24.02 -18.24
N GLY A 8 -24.61 22.70 -18.00
CA GLY A 8 -25.13 22.05 -16.81
C GLY A 8 -24.42 20.71 -16.63
N SER A 9 -23.13 20.72 -16.30
CA SER A 9 -22.51 19.54 -15.67
C SER A 9 -23.19 19.37 -14.31
N THR A 10 -24.15 18.44 -14.28
CA THR A 10 -24.95 18.15 -13.09
C THR A 10 -24.05 17.56 -11.99
N GLU A 11 -24.43 17.76 -10.72
CA GLU A 11 -23.77 17.15 -9.53
C GLU A 11 -23.55 15.63 -9.66
N GLN A 12 -24.23 14.95 -10.59
CA GLN A 12 -24.04 13.56 -10.97
C GLN A 12 -22.65 13.26 -11.56
N ASP A 13 -22.01 14.21 -12.28
CA ASP A 13 -20.65 14.02 -12.81
C ASP A 13 -19.56 14.17 -11.73
N ARG A 14 -19.86 14.90 -10.64
CA ARG A 14 -18.97 14.97 -9.46
C ARG A 14 -19.06 13.71 -8.59
N ALA A 15 -20.25 13.10 -8.50
CA ALA A 15 -20.46 11.83 -7.80
C ALA A 15 -19.76 10.63 -8.49
N ALA A 16 -19.44 10.73 -9.78
CA ALA A 16 -18.85 9.64 -10.56
C ALA A 16 -17.33 9.46 -10.37
N LYS A 17 -16.63 10.35 -9.64
CA LYS A 17 -15.15 10.30 -9.47
C LYS A 17 -14.65 9.78 -8.10
N LEU A 18 -15.50 9.22 -7.22
CA LEU A 18 -15.13 8.73 -5.88
C LEU A 18 -15.62 7.29 -5.54
N THR A 19 -15.54 6.32 -6.46
CA THR A 19 -16.39 5.10 -6.37
C THR A 19 -15.73 3.70 -6.32
N LYS A 20 -14.41 3.51 -6.44
CA LYS A 20 -13.87 2.14 -6.55
C LYS A 20 -13.27 1.61 -5.25
N ARG A 21 -14.11 0.91 -4.47
CA ARG A 21 -13.64 -0.01 -3.43
C ARG A 21 -12.65 -1.02 -4.02
N GLN A 22 -11.64 -1.40 -3.25
CA GLN A 22 -10.68 -2.41 -3.62
C GLN A 22 -10.97 -3.71 -2.87
N TYR A 23 -10.88 -4.83 -3.56
CA TYR A 23 -10.80 -6.13 -2.92
C TYR A 23 -9.38 -6.34 -2.40
N VAL A 24 -9.29 -6.98 -1.24
CA VAL A 24 -8.04 -7.22 -0.54
C VAL A 24 -7.97 -8.68 -0.12
N ARG A 25 -6.85 -9.32 -0.42
CA ARG A 25 -6.58 -10.70 -0.06
C ARG A 25 -5.22 -10.83 0.61
N PHE A 26 -5.19 -11.49 1.77
CA PHE A 26 -3.95 -11.91 2.43
C PHE A 26 -3.80 -13.41 2.24
N ALA A 27 -2.95 -13.84 1.31
CA ALA A 27 -2.73 -15.24 0.98
C ALA A 27 -1.44 -15.75 1.64
N PHE A 28 -1.57 -16.63 2.63
CA PHE A 28 -0.47 -17.21 3.37
C PHE A 28 -0.18 -18.62 2.88
N TYR A 29 1.08 -18.89 2.59
CA TYR A 29 1.56 -20.15 2.07
C TYR A 29 2.51 -20.84 3.04
N THR A 30 2.46 -22.16 3.04
CA THR A 30 3.53 -23.04 3.54
C THR A 30 4.12 -23.82 2.36
N ILE A 31 5.37 -24.20 2.48
CA ILE A 31 6.08 -25.04 1.52
C ILE A 31 6.12 -26.48 2.04
N ASP A 32 5.78 -27.43 1.18
CA ASP A 32 6.00 -28.84 1.44
C ASP A 32 7.52 -29.09 1.63
N PRO A 33 7.95 -29.66 2.78
CA PRO A 33 9.36 -29.91 3.06
C PRO A 33 10.10 -30.77 2.02
N THR A 34 9.38 -31.56 1.21
CA THR A 34 9.95 -32.34 0.11
C THR A 34 10.55 -31.44 -0.99
N TRP A 35 10.07 -30.21 -1.17
CA TRP A 35 10.66 -29.25 -2.10
C TRP A 35 12.12 -28.94 -1.74
N ARG A 36 12.40 -28.79 -0.44
CA ARG A 36 13.76 -28.51 0.08
C ARG A 36 14.75 -29.66 -0.16
N ARG A 37 14.25 -30.85 -0.51
CA ARG A 37 15.05 -32.04 -0.84
C ARG A 37 15.37 -32.17 -2.32
N LEU A 38 14.80 -31.31 -3.17
CA LEU A 38 15.10 -31.31 -4.60
C LEU A 38 16.56 -30.90 -4.85
N PRO A 39 17.14 -31.26 -6.00
CA PRO A 39 18.42 -30.70 -6.44
C PRO A 39 18.42 -29.16 -6.45
N ALA A 40 19.55 -28.55 -6.08
CA ALA A 40 19.66 -27.10 -5.90
C ALA A 40 19.31 -26.31 -7.18
N ASP A 41 19.73 -26.82 -8.34
CA ASP A 41 19.38 -26.26 -9.65
C ASP A 41 17.86 -26.23 -9.90
N LYS A 42 17.14 -27.28 -9.51
CA LYS A 42 15.67 -27.31 -9.57
C LYS A 42 15.03 -26.32 -8.61
N GLN A 43 15.51 -26.25 -7.36
CA GLN A 43 15.01 -25.27 -6.39
C GLN A 43 15.18 -23.84 -6.93
N ALA A 44 16.35 -23.52 -7.48
CA ALA A 44 16.62 -22.21 -8.08
C ALA A 44 15.70 -21.92 -9.28
N ALA A 45 15.50 -22.89 -10.18
CA ALA A 45 14.60 -22.74 -11.31
C ALA A 45 13.14 -22.52 -10.88
N HIS A 46 12.67 -23.29 -9.90
CA HIS A 46 11.32 -23.16 -9.32
C HIS A 46 11.08 -21.76 -8.74
N LYS A 47 12.05 -21.22 -7.97
CA LYS A 47 11.94 -19.86 -7.41
C LYS A 47 11.87 -18.80 -8.51
N ARG A 48 12.72 -18.87 -9.54
CA ARG A 48 12.74 -17.88 -10.63
C ARG A 48 11.44 -17.91 -11.45
N GLU A 49 10.94 -19.10 -11.76
CA GLU A 49 9.66 -19.26 -12.46
C GLU A 49 8.50 -18.67 -11.64
N LEU A 50 8.44 -18.99 -10.34
CA LEU A 50 7.43 -18.48 -9.44
C LEU A 50 7.52 -16.95 -9.30
N GLN A 51 8.73 -16.42 -9.10
CA GLN A 51 8.97 -14.98 -9.02
C GLN A 51 8.45 -14.26 -10.27
N SER A 52 8.90 -14.69 -11.45
CA SER A 52 8.49 -14.10 -12.73
C SER A 52 6.97 -14.20 -12.95
N THR A 53 6.37 -15.32 -12.55
CA THR A 53 4.92 -15.53 -12.63
C THR A 53 4.17 -14.51 -11.77
N ILE A 54 4.58 -14.31 -10.50
CA ILE A 54 3.92 -13.37 -9.58
C ILE A 54 4.14 -11.92 -10.05
N GLU A 55 5.37 -11.56 -10.41
CA GLU A 55 5.71 -10.20 -10.88
C GLU A 55 4.96 -9.82 -12.16
N GLY A 56 4.62 -10.80 -13.02
CA GLY A 56 3.76 -10.61 -14.19
C GLY A 56 2.36 -10.08 -13.87
N PHE A 57 1.90 -10.15 -12.61
CA PHE A 57 0.61 -9.60 -12.16
C PHE A 57 0.70 -8.20 -11.56
N ASN A 58 1.90 -7.60 -11.41
CA ASN A 58 2.07 -6.27 -10.82
C ASN A 58 1.32 -5.15 -11.56
N LYS A 59 1.06 -5.31 -12.87
CA LYS A 59 0.24 -4.36 -13.65
C LYS A 59 -1.27 -4.50 -13.42
N ARG A 60 -1.74 -5.61 -12.82
CA ARG A 60 -3.17 -5.94 -12.63
C ARG A 60 -3.66 -5.73 -11.20
N MET A 61 -2.74 -5.73 -10.24
CA MET A 61 -3.03 -5.60 -8.82
C MET A 61 -1.77 -5.15 -8.08
N LEU A 62 -1.93 -4.57 -6.89
CA LEU A 62 -0.81 -4.35 -5.99
C LEU A 62 -0.48 -5.67 -5.28
N LEU A 63 0.80 -6.07 -5.33
CA LEU A 63 1.33 -7.27 -4.71
C LEU A 63 2.48 -6.90 -3.77
N ARG A 64 2.35 -7.30 -2.51
CA ARG A 64 3.42 -7.11 -1.52
C ARG A 64 3.76 -8.45 -0.85
N PRO A 65 4.99 -8.95 -1.02
CA PRO A 65 5.43 -10.18 -0.38
C PRO A 65 6.00 -9.91 1.01
N TYR A 66 5.74 -10.84 1.93
CA TYR A 66 6.31 -10.81 3.26
C TYR A 66 6.78 -12.21 3.65
N SER A 67 7.89 -12.28 4.37
CA SER A 67 8.36 -13.51 5.01
C SER A 67 7.78 -13.64 6.41
N LEU A 68 7.47 -14.87 6.79
CA LEU A 68 7.07 -15.24 8.14
C LEU A 68 8.01 -16.29 8.75
N MET A 69 9.11 -16.57 8.06
CA MET A 69 10.16 -17.46 8.54
C MET A 69 10.69 -16.97 9.89
N GLY A 70 10.54 -17.82 10.91
CA GLY A 70 10.97 -17.53 12.28
C GLY A 70 9.95 -16.78 13.16
N THR A 71 8.84 -16.30 12.59
CA THR A 71 7.80 -15.62 13.38
C THR A 71 6.57 -16.50 13.62
N ARG A 72 6.24 -17.43 12.71
CA ARG A 72 5.24 -18.47 12.91
C ARG A 72 5.63 -19.81 12.30
N ALA A 73 5.06 -20.88 12.85
CA ALA A 73 5.35 -22.26 12.45
C ALA A 73 4.44 -22.78 11.32
N ASP A 74 3.30 -22.11 11.09
CA ASP A 74 2.20 -22.58 10.23
C ASP A 74 1.96 -21.69 9.00
N ALA A 75 2.84 -20.72 8.75
CA ALA A 75 2.90 -19.92 7.52
C ALA A 75 4.32 -19.41 7.31
N GLU A 76 4.78 -19.37 6.06
CA GLU A 76 6.17 -19.02 5.72
C GLU A 76 6.26 -17.85 4.74
N LEU A 77 5.28 -17.71 3.83
CA LEU A 77 5.19 -16.63 2.86
C LEU A 77 3.78 -16.01 2.88
N LEU A 78 3.69 -14.68 2.89
CA LEU A 78 2.45 -13.94 2.64
C LEU A 78 2.57 -13.19 1.32
N LEU A 79 1.53 -13.28 0.50
CA LEU A 79 1.26 -12.33 -0.58
C LEU A 79 0.05 -11.48 -0.20
N TRP A 80 0.27 -10.20 0.09
CA TRP A 80 -0.80 -9.21 0.24
C TRP A 80 -1.19 -8.69 -1.13
N GLN A 81 -2.44 -8.91 -1.53
CA GLN A 81 -2.97 -8.68 -2.87
C GLN A 81 -4.11 -7.67 -2.81
N ILE A 82 -4.06 -6.60 -3.60
CA ILE A 82 -5.11 -5.58 -3.65
C ILE A 82 -5.48 -5.28 -5.10
N ALA A 83 -6.75 -5.44 -5.46
CA ALA A 83 -7.23 -5.31 -6.83
C ALA A 83 -8.63 -4.68 -6.90
N GLU A 84 -8.99 -4.09 -8.05
CA GLU A 84 -10.36 -3.60 -8.29
C GLU A 84 -11.37 -4.75 -8.55
N THR A 85 -10.88 -5.94 -8.90
CA THR A 85 -11.70 -7.12 -9.20
C THR A 85 -11.11 -8.37 -8.55
N PRO A 86 -11.94 -9.25 -7.96
CA PRO A 86 -11.47 -10.49 -7.35
C PRO A 86 -11.00 -11.53 -8.38
N LEU A 87 -11.36 -11.36 -9.66
CA LEU A 87 -10.94 -12.26 -10.74
C LEU A 87 -9.41 -12.36 -10.82
N HIS A 88 -8.70 -11.25 -10.66
CA HIS A 88 -7.24 -11.25 -10.71
C HIS A 88 -6.61 -12.13 -9.61
N PHE A 89 -7.25 -12.26 -8.44
CA PHE A 89 -6.76 -13.15 -7.38
C PHE A 89 -6.89 -14.64 -7.75
N GLN A 90 -7.96 -14.99 -8.45
CA GLN A 90 -8.17 -16.35 -8.95
C GLN A 90 -7.19 -16.67 -10.09
N GLU A 91 -6.97 -15.73 -11.00
CA GLU A 91 -6.00 -15.86 -12.09
C GLU A 91 -4.57 -16.05 -11.57
N LEU A 92 -4.16 -15.22 -10.60
CA LEU A 92 -2.85 -15.33 -9.94
C LEU A 92 -2.70 -16.65 -9.20
N ALA A 93 -3.70 -17.05 -8.40
CA ALA A 93 -3.68 -18.35 -7.71
C ALA A 93 -3.51 -19.50 -8.71
N SER A 94 -4.26 -19.47 -9.82
CA SER A 94 -4.13 -20.50 -10.87
C SER A 94 -2.77 -20.46 -11.55
N ALA A 95 -2.20 -19.28 -11.76
CA ALA A 95 -0.86 -19.12 -12.35
C ALA A 95 0.23 -19.68 -11.42
N ILE A 96 0.17 -19.36 -10.13
CA ILE A 96 1.08 -19.91 -9.10
C ILE A 96 1.02 -21.45 -9.12
N MET A 97 -0.17 -22.03 -9.12
CA MET A 97 -0.34 -23.49 -9.10
C MET A 97 0.13 -24.18 -10.39
N ARG A 98 0.30 -23.45 -11.50
CA ARG A 98 0.88 -23.99 -12.75
C ARG A 98 2.41 -23.98 -12.77
N THR A 99 3.06 -23.23 -11.88
CA THR A 99 4.52 -23.24 -11.79
C THR A 99 5.03 -24.55 -11.21
N SER A 100 6.30 -24.85 -11.45
CA SER A 100 6.95 -26.05 -10.88
C SER A 100 7.01 -26.02 -9.35
N MET A 101 7.05 -24.82 -8.75
CA MET A 101 6.98 -24.65 -7.29
C MET A 101 5.55 -24.79 -6.75
N GLY A 102 4.53 -24.50 -7.56
CA GLY A 102 3.12 -24.53 -7.18
C GLY A 102 2.66 -25.87 -6.60
N ALA A 103 3.21 -26.99 -7.11
CA ALA A 103 2.93 -28.33 -6.59
C ALA A 103 3.39 -28.56 -5.13
N TYR A 104 4.24 -27.68 -4.61
CA TYR A 104 4.76 -27.74 -3.24
C TYR A 104 4.23 -26.62 -2.35
N LEU A 105 3.41 -25.70 -2.89
CA LEU A 105 2.83 -24.60 -2.13
C LEU A 105 1.44 -24.99 -1.61
N ASN A 106 1.26 -24.89 -0.31
CA ASN A 106 -0.03 -25.06 0.34
C ASN A 106 -0.54 -23.70 0.82
N LEU A 107 -1.74 -23.31 0.40
CA LEU A 107 -2.42 -22.12 0.91
C LEU A 107 -2.92 -22.42 2.33
N ALA A 108 -2.17 -22.00 3.35
CA ALA A 108 -2.46 -22.25 4.76
C ALA A 108 -3.61 -21.37 5.28
N TYR A 109 -3.59 -20.08 4.91
CA TYR A 109 -4.64 -19.13 5.26
C TYR A 109 -4.94 -18.21 4.07
N SER A 110 -6.19 -17.77 3.94
CA SER A 110 -6.60 -16.81 2.92
C SER A 110 -7.68 -15.92 3.49
N TYR A 111 -7.35 -14.68 3.79
CA TYR A 111 -8.32 -13.70 4.25
C TYR A 111 -8.78 -12.84 3.08
N PHE A 112 -10.07 -12.87 2.77
CA PHE A 112 -10.67 -12.13 1.67
C PHE A 112 -11.62 -11.05 2.20
N SER A 113 -11.43 -9.83 1.70
CA SER A 113 -12.07 -8.65 2.26
C SER A 113 -12.18 -7.54 1.21
N GLN A 114 -12.83 -6.44 1.57
CA GLN A 114 -12.96 -5.26 0.73
C GLN A 114 -12.78 -3.98 1.55
N THR A 115 -12.25 -2.93 0.94
CA THR A 115 -12.26 -1.59 1.53
C THR A 115 -13.70 -1.06 1.61
N LYS A 116 -13.99 -0.35 2.70
CA LYS A 116 -15.30 0.26 2.95
C LYS A 116 -15.11 1.44 3.88
N ARG A 117 -15.90 2.50 3.67
CA ARG A 117 -15.93 3.65 4.59
C ARG A 117 -16.39 3.19 5.97
N SER A 118 -15.73 3.72 7.00
CA SER A 118 -16.15 3.54 8.39
C SER A 118 -17.56 4.07 8.58
N ILE A 119 -18.34 3.41 9.43
CA ILE A 119 -19.66 3.91 9.88
C ILE A 119 -19.52 4.86 11.08
N TYR A 120 -18.34 4.89 11.70
CA TYR A 120 -18.02 5.74 12.84
C TYR A 120 -17.37 7.02 12.35
N GLN A 121 -17.83 8.14 12.90
CA GLN A 121 -17.27 9.45 12.64
C GLN A 121 -15.95 9.58 13.40
N ILE A 122 -14.89 9.99 12.71
CA ILE A 122 -13.59 10.22 13.30
C ILE A 122 -13.41 11.74 13.41
N ARG A 123 -13.64 12.29 14.60
CA ARG A 123 -13.53 13.74 14.83
C ARG A 123 -12.07 14.20 14.75
N ASP A 124 -11.89 15.46 14.32
CA ASP A 124 -10.64 16.23 14.36
C ASP A 124 -9.59 15.98 13.27
N ILE A 125 -9.97 15.44 12.10
CA ILE A 125 -9.06 15.35 10.94
C ILE A 125 -9.80 15.77 9.65
N PRO A 126 -9.49 16.93 9.05
CA PRO A 126 -9.97 17.28 7.71
C PRO A 126 -9.42 16.28 6.69
N GLY A 127 -10.29 15.58 5.94
CA GLY A 127 -9.91 14.73 4.79
C GLY A 127 -9.92 13.21 5.02
N GLU A 128 -9.78 12.71 6.25
CA GLU A 128 -9.64 11.25 6.49
C GLU A 128 -10.89 10.41 6.21
N ASP A 129 -12.09 11.02 6.26
CA ASP A 129 -13.35 10.32 5.96
C ASP A 129 -13.51 9.98 4.46
N GLU A 130 -12.69 10.56 3.58
CA GLU A 130 -12.74 10.35 2.12
C GLU A 130 -11.71 9.33 1.58
N GLU A 131 -10.62 9.07 2.30
CA GLU A 131 -9.42 8.41 1.76
C GLU A 131 -9.36 6.88 1.93
N ARG A 132 -10.18 6.27 2.80
CA ARG A 132 -10.05 4.82 3.16
C ARG A 132 -10.66 3.82 2.17
N LEU A 133 -11.01 4.26 0.97
CA LEU A 133 -11.50 3.37 -0.09
C LEU A 133 -10.37 2.71 -0.89
N ILE A 134 -9.17 3.28 -0.81
CA ILE A 134 -7.99 2.81 -1.52
C ILE A 134 -6.92 2.45 -0.47
N ILE A 135 -6.42 1.22 -0.51
CA ILE A 135 -5.31 0.80 0.34
C ILE A 135 -4.05 1.47 -0.17
N GLN A 136 -3.31 2.07 0.75
CA GLN A 136 -2.06 2.73 0.46
C GLN A 136 -0.97 2.19 1.41
N PRO A 137 -0.36 1.04 1.10
CA PRO A 137 0.63 0.44 1.98
C PRO A 137 1.83 1.36 2.20
N THR A 138 2.46 1.22 3.35
CA THR A 138 3.68 1.94 3.71
C THR A 138 4.92 1.10 3.42
N GLU A 139 6.11 1.70 3.43
CA GLU A 139 7.37 0.93 3.31
C GLU A 139 7.87 0.39 4.67
N ALA A 140 6.99 0.28 5.66
CA ALA A 140 7.34 -0.25 6.96
C ALA A 140 7.87 -1.68 6.87
N LYS A 141 8.83 -2.00 7.73
CA LYS A 141 9.50 -3.29 7.79
C LYS A 141 8.59 -4.41 8.29
N TYR A 142 7.62 -4.10 9.16
CA TYR A 142 6.74 -5.11 9.74
C TYR A 142 5.28 -4.87 9.37
N LEU A 143 4.58 -5.98 9.14
CA LEU A 143 3.14 -6.03 8.94
C LEU A 143 2.53 -7.04 9.92
N PHE A 144 1.52 -6.62 10.66
CA PHE A 144 0.75 -7.46 11.57
C PHE A 144 -0.66 -7.65 11.04
N VAL A 145 -1.07 -8.87 10.72
CA VAL A 145 -2.39 -9.16 10.14
C VAL A 145 -3.16 -10.10 11.04
N TYR A 146 -4.44 -9.85 11.29
CA TYR A 146 -5.31 -10.81 11.94
C TYR A 146 -6.78 -10.62 11.54
N PRO A 147 -7.56 -11.70 11.50
CA PRO A 147 -9.00 -11.60 11.32
C PRO A 147 -9.66 -11.11 12.59
N PHE A 148 -10.86 -10.55 12.47
CA PHE A 148 -11.61 -10.05 13.61
C PHE A 148 -13.11 -10.34 13.46
N ILE A 149 -13.72 -10.83 14.53
CA ILE A 149 -15.16 -11.06 14.66
C ILE A 149 -15.65 -10.44 15.96
N LYS A 150 -16.73 -9.66 15.89
CA LYS A 150 -17.43 -9.13 17.07
C LYS A 150 -18.50 -10.10 17.57
N THR A 151 -18.82 -10.03 18.87
CA THR A 151 -19.95 -10.76 19.45
C THR A 151 -21.28 -10.22 18.92
N ARG A 152 -22.34 -11.03 18.96
CA ARG A 152 -23.67 -10.59 18.51
C ARG A 152 -24.21 -9.41 19.32
N ASP A 153 -23.88 -9.33 20.60
CA ASP A 153 -24.27 -8.25 21.50
C ASP A 153 -23.78 -6.88 21.00
N TRP A 154 -22.62 -6.83 20.33
CA TRP A 154 -22.14 -5.60 19.67
C TRP A 154 -23.18 -5.02 18.71
N TYR A 155 -23.79 -5.89 17.90
CA TYR A 155 -24.76 -5.50 16.87
C TYR A 155 -26.15 -5.18 17.44
N GLN A 156 -26.42 -5.52 18.70
CA GLN A 156 -27.64 -5.14 19.40
C GLN A 156 -27.54 -3.72 20.00
N LEU A 157 -26.33 -3.18 20.14
CA LEU A 157 -26.12 -1.81 20.58
C LEU A 157 -26.59 -0.80 19.53
N SER A 158 -27.14 0.32 20.00
CA SER A 158 -27.42 1.47 19.14
C SER A 158 -26.14 2.00 18.50
N LEU A 159 -26.26 2.66 17.34
CA LEU A 159 -25.10 3.28 16.67
C LEU A 159 -24.42 4.30 17.59
N HIS A 160 -25.18 5.05 18.39
CA HIS A 160 -24.65 6.02 19.35
C HIS A 160 -23.79 5.35 20.44
N ALA A 161 -24.26 4.23 21.01
CA ALA A 161 -23.48 3.48 21.99
C ALA A 161 -22.20 2.92 21.37
N ARG A 162 -22.28 2.36 20.16
CA ARG A 162 -21.09 1.88 19.45
C ARG A 162 -20.11 3.00 19.11
N GLN A 163 -20.60 4.19 18.75
CA GLN A 163 -19.76 5.36 18.50
C GLN A 163 -18.96 5.73 19.74
N GLY A 164 -19.61 5.86 20.91
CA GLY A 164 -18.90 6.20 22.15
C GLY A 164 -17.81 5.19 22.52
N ILE A 165 -18.08 3.89 22.34
CA ILE A 165 -17.09 2.83 22.57
C ILE A 165 -15.94 2.91 21.55
N MET A 166 -16.24 3.23 20.29
CA MET A 166 -15.21 3.40 19.27
C MET A 166 -14.41 4.70 19.45
N ASP A 167 -14.99 5.75 20.02
CA ASP A 167 -14.27 7.00 20.32
C ASP A 167 -13.13 6.73 21.31
N GLU A 168 -13.39 5.97 22.39
CA GLU A 168 -12.34 5.51 23.33
C GLU A 168 -11.25 4.70 22.59
N HIS A 169 -11.67 3.72 21.78
CA HIS A 169 -10.76 2.87 21.02
C HIS A 169 -9.87 3.67 20.05
N ILE A 170 -10.44 4.67 19.37
CA ILE A 170 -9.72 5.57 18.45
C ILE A 170 -8.72 6.43 19.21
N VAL A 171 -9.10 6.96 20.39
CA VAL A 171 -8.19 7.75 21.23
C VAL A 171 -6.96 6.93 21.61
N VAL A 172 -7.14 5.70 22.08
CA VAL A 172 -6.02 4.79 22.39
C VAL A 172 -5.16 4.53 21.17
N GLY A 173 -5.77 4.25 20.00
CA GLY A 173 -5.03 4.04 18.75
C GLY A 173 -4.14 5.23 18.36
N ARG A 174 -4.59 6.46 18.63
CA ARG A 174 -3.85 7.69 18.31
C ARG A 174 -2.63 7.93 19.20
N GLU A 175 -2.53 7.27 20.35
CA GLU A 175 -1.34 7.32 21.21
C GLU A 175 -0.11 6.67 20.53
N TYR A 176 -0.32 5.89 19.45
CA TYR A 176 0.72 5.14 18.73
C TYR A 176 0.82 5.55 17.24
N PRO A 177 1.24 6.79 16.91
CA PRO A 177 1.25 7.32 15.54
C PRO A 177 2.23 6.61 14.58
N SER A 178 3.19 5.87 15.12
CA SER A 178 4.14 5.00 14.41
C SER A 178 3.49 3.75 13.80
N VAL A 179 2.26 3.41 14.22
CA VAL A 179 1.51 2.25 13.74
C VAL A 179 0.43 2.71 12.76
N LYS A 180 0.53 2.26 11.51
CA LYS A 180 -0.46 2.58 10.46
C LYS A 180 -1.45 1.44 10.31
N LEU A 181 -2.74 1.75 10.43
CA LEU A 181 -3.83 0.79 10.35
C LEU A 181 -4.43 0.74 8.94
N ASN A 182 -4.63 -0.48 8.46
CA ASN A 182 -5.37 -0.83 7.25
C ASN A 182 -6.52 -1.78 7.63
N THR A 183 -7.73 -1.24 7.82
CA THR A 183 -8.92 -2.05 8.11
C THR A 183 -9.71 -2.34 6.84
N THR A 184 -10.05 -3.61 6.65
CA THR A 184 -10.90 -4.09 5.56
C THR A 184 -12.03 -4.96 6.10
N TYR A 185 -13.09 -5.17 5.31
CA TYR A 185 -14.35 -5.76 5.76
C TYR A 185 -14.67 -7.03 4.96
N SER A 186 -15.13 -8.07 5.65
CA SER A 186 -15.32 -9.42 5.09
C SER A 186 -16.77 -9.91 5.13
N PHE A 187 -17.71 -9.11 5.64
CA PHE A 187 -19.14 -9.48 5.72
C PHE A 187 -19.70 -10.05 4.40
N GLY A 188 -20.04 -11.33 4.41
CA GLY A 188 -20.61 -12.05 3.26
C GLY A 188 -19.62 -12.40 2.16
N LEU A 189 -18.33 -12.07 2.33
CA LEU A 189 -17.24 -12.42 1.42
C LEU A 189 -16.38 -13.57 1.98
N ASP A 190 -16.25 -13.65 3.31
CA ASP A 190 -15.45 -14.64 4.04
C ASP A 190 -16.10 -14.88 5.43
N ASP A 191 -15.54 -15.80 6.21
CA ASP A 191 -16.05 -16.20 7.54
C ASP A 191 -15.85 -15.12 8.63
N TYR A 192 -15.10 -14.06 8.31
CA TYR A 192 -14.74 -12.97 9.23
C TYR A 192 -15.56 -11.70 8.99
N GLU A 193 -15.51 -10.79 9.95
CA GLU A 193 -16.17 -9.49 9.83
C GLU A 193 -15.21 -8.41 9.36
N PHE A 194 -14.00 -8.41 9.91
CA PHE A 194 -12.92 -7.49 9.54
C PHE A 194 -11.62 -8.24 9.38
N ILE A 195 -10.77 -7.76 8.49
CA ILE A 195 -9.35 -8.10 8.48
C ILE A 195 -8.61 -6.81 8.79
N VAL A 196 -7.82 -6.84 9.86
CA VAL A 196 -7.03 -5.69 10.30
C VAL A 196 -5.56 -5.97 10.04
N ALA A 197 -4.90 -5.01 9.41
CA ALA A 197 -3.50 -5.08 9.06
C ALA A 197 -2.79 -3.81 9.55
N PHE A 198 -1.71 -3.96 10.31
CA PHE A 198 -0.96 -2.85 10.89
C PHE A 198 0.47 -2.84 10.36
N GLU A 199 0.93 -1.69 9.91
CA GLU A 199 2.27 -1.49 9.39
C GLU A 199 3.08 -0.61 10.35
N THR A 200 4.30 -1.02 10.69
CA THR A 200 5.22 -0.23 11.53
C THR A 200 6.67 -0.72 11.40
N ASP A 201 7.63 0.17 11.69
CA ASP A 201 9.04 -0.20 11.86
C ASP A 201 9.38 -0.59 13.31
N GLU A 202 8.44 -0.35 14.25
CA GLU A 202 8.61 -0.53 15.69
C GLU A 202 7.62 -1.59 16.24
N PRO A 203 7.94 -2.90 16.18
CA PRO A 203 7.09 -3.97 16.72
C PRO A 203 6.69 -3.79 18.19
N SER A 204 7.53 -3.14 18.99
CA SER A 204 7.26 -2.86 20.41
C SER A 204 6.06 -1.93 20.57
N ASP A 205 5.94 -0.90 19.73
CA ASP A 205 4.80 0.03 19.76
C ASP A 205 3.50 -0.71 19.43
N PHE A 206 3.54 -1.64 18.47
CA PHE A 206 2.37 -2.46 18.14
C PHE A 206 1.98 -3.40 19.29
N LEU A 207 2.97 -3.99 19.99
CA LEU A 207 2.72 -4.81 21.18
C LEU A 207 1.99 -4.00 22.26
N ASP A 208 2.52 -2.84 22.60
CA ASP A 208 1.98 -1.96 23.63
C ASP A 208 0.58 -1.45 23.23
N LEU A 209 0.39 -1.07 21.97
CA LEU A 209 -0.92 -0.68 21.42
C LEU A 209 -1.96 -1.79 21.61
N VAL A 210 -1.66 -3.02 21.17
CA VAL A 210 -2.61 -4.13 21.28
C VAL A 210 -2.89 -4.47 22.75
N GLN A 211 -1.87 -4.42 23.61
CA GLN A 211 -2.06 -4.59 25.06
C GLN A 211 -3.01 -3.53 25.62
N ARG A 212 -2.82 -2.26 25.28
CA ARG A 212 -3.66 -1.16 25.74
C ARG A 212 -5.09 -1.27 25.20
N LEU A 213 -5.27 -1.66 23.94
CA LEU A 213 -6.60 -1.85 23.35
C LEU A 213 -7.42 -2.94 24.05
N ARG A 214 -6.78 -3.94 24.69
CA ARG A 214 -7.46 -4.97 25.48
C ARG A 214 -8.16 -4.44 26.73
N GLU A 215 -7.76 -3.27 27.21
CA GLU A 215 -8.36 -2.64 28.39
C GLU A 215 -9.60 -1.78 28.04
N THR A 216 -9.81 -1.49 26.76
CA THR A 216 -10.95 -0.66 26.30
C THR A 216 -12.27 -1.41 26.37
N GLU A 217 -13.40 -0.68 26.46
CA GLU A 217 -14.72 -1.30 26.46
C GLU A 217 -14.97 -2.13 25.19
N SER A 218 -14.44 -1.70 24.04
CA SER A 218 -14.57 -2.41 22.77
C SER A 218 -14.08 -3.86 22.83
N SER A 219 -13.09 -4.14 23.69
CA SER A 219 -12.48 -5.47 23.82
C SER A 219 -13.47 -6.54 24.28
N ARG A 220 -14.45 -6.20 25.13
CA ARG A 220 -15.45 -7.17 25.63
C ARG A 220 -16.33 -7.77 24.54
N TYR A 221 -16.39 -7.10 23.39
CA TYR A 221 -17.19 -7.52 22.24
C TYR A 221 -16.36 -8.29 21.21
N THR A 222 -15.13 -8.69 21.53
CA THR A 222 -14.28 -9.49 20.63
C THR A 222 -14.63 -10.96 20.77
N LEU A 223 -15.09 -11.60 19.69
CA LEU A 223 -15.34 -13.04 19.64
C LEU A 223 -14.09 -13.80 19.18
N GLN A 224 -13.41 -13.28 18.16
CA GLN A 224 -12.19 -13.87 17.60
C GLN A 224 -11.30 -12.77 17.04
N ASP A 225 -10.02 -12.80 17.41
CA ASP A 225 -8.95 -11.92 16.90
C ASP A 225 -7.66 -12.69 16.58
N THR A 226 -7.77 -14.01 16.41
CA THR A 226 -6.67 -14.94 16.12
C THR A 226 -6.97 -15.81 14.89
N PRO A 227 -5.93 -16.33 14.20
CA PRO A 227 -4.50 -16.17 14.47
C PRO A 227 -3.95 -14.78 14.12
N LEU A 228 -2.89 -14.35 14.82
CA LEU A 228 -2.17 -13.10 14.54
C LEU A 228 -0.87 -13.34 13.81
N PHE A 229 -0.64 -12.55 12.76
CA PHE A 229 0.43 -12.76 11.80
C PHE A 229 1.47 -11.65 11.82
N THR A 230 2.62 -11.89 12.45
CA THR A 230 3.81 -11.02 12.32
C THR A 230 4.57 -11.35 11.04
N CYS A 231 4.65 -10.39 10.13
CA CYS A 231 5.24 -10.56 8.81
C CYS A 231 6.37 -9.53 8.59
N ILE A 232 7.43 -9.94 7.91
CA ILE A 232 8.60 -9.10 7.61
C ILE A 232 8.56 -8.74 6.12
N ASN A 233 8.53 -7.45 5.82
CA ASN A 233 8.53 -6.93 4.45
C ASN A 233 9.86 -7.28 3.76
N MET A 234 9.78 -7.86 2.57
CA MET A 234 10.93 -8.31 1.78
C MET A 234 10.63 -8.11 0.30
N ARG A 235 11.66 -8.03 -0.56
CA ARG A 235 11.44 -8.22 -2.00
C ARG A 235 10.99 -9.67 -2.23
N LEU A 236 10.22 -9.91 -3.30
CA LEU A 236 9.72 -11.25 -3.60
C LEU A 236 10.85 -12.29 -3.67
N ALA A 237 11.93 -11.96 -4.38
CA ALA A 237 13.07 -12.86 -4.51
C ALA A 237 13.73 -13.19 -3.15
N GLU A 238 13.84 -12.20 -2.25
CA GLU A 238 14.40 -12.39 -0.90
C GLU A 238 13.47 -13.22 -0.02
N ALA A 239 12.16 -13.00 -0.12
CA ALA A 239 11.17 -13.80 0.57
C ALA A 239 11.21 -15.26 0.11
N LEU A 240 11.40 -15.51 -1.19
CA LEU A 240 11.60 -16.85 -1.75
C LEU A 240 12.94 -17.47 -1.31
N ASP A 241 13.98 -16.66 -1.13
CA ASP A 241 15.26 -17.13 -0.60
C ASP A 241 15.20 -17.52 0.88
N ALA A 242 14.39 -16.82 1.67
CA ALA A 242 14.15 -17.17 3.07
C ALA A 242 13.49 -18.56 3.24
N LEU A 243 12.80 -19.09 2.22
CA LEU A 243 12.19 -20.44 2.26
C LEU A 243 13.23 -21.58 2.26
N GLY A 244 14.50 -21.27 1.97
CA GLY A 244 15.64 -22.20 1.88
C GLY A 244 16.10 -22.44 0.44
N GLY A 245 17.10 -23.32 0.28
CA GLY A 245 17.71 -23.59 -1.02
C GLY A 245 18.73 -22.53 -1.47
N PRO A 246 19.26 -22.65 -2.70
CA PRO A 246 20.19 -21.65 -3.23
C PRO A 246 19.50 -20.30 -3.44
N ALA A 247 20.23 -19.22 -3.19
CA ALA A 247 19.74 -17.87 -3.41
C ALA A 247 19.51 -17.59 -4.90
N VAL A 248 18.40 -16.93 -5.22
CA VAL A 248 18.09 -16.42 -6.57
C VAL A 248 17.91 -14.91 -6.59
N ALA A 249 17.75 -14.28 -5.42
CA ALA A 249 17.73 -12.84 -5.30
C ALA A 249 19.10 -12.29 -5.70
N GLU A 250 19.09 -11.36 -6.64
CA GLU A 250 20.29 -10.57 -6.90
C GLU A 250 20.60 -9.72 -5.65
N PRO A 251 21.85 -9.75 -5.16
CA PRO A 251 22.29 -8.88 -4.09
C PRO A 251 22.00 -7.43 -4.45
N ILE A 252 21.48 -6.66 -3.50
CA ILE A 252 21.46 -5.21 -3.63
C ILE A 252 22.92 -4.76 -3.48
N GLN A 253 23.58 -4.37 -4.56
CA GLN A 253 24.87 -3.71 -4.44
C GLN A 253 24.65 -2.36 -3.75
N PRO A 254 25.39 -2.02 -2.68
CA PRO A 254 25.16 -0.81 -1.90
C PRO A 254 25.18 0.50 -2.71
N GLU A 255 25.82 0.49 -3.88
CA GLU A 255 26.00 1.66 -4.76
C GLU A 255 25.08 1.65 -6.00
N GLU A 256 24.41 0.53 -6.31
CA GLU A 256 23.41 0.47 -7.37
C GLU A 256 22.02 0.48 -6.72
N GLN A 257 21.51 1.69 -6.48
CA GLN A 257 20.07 1.91 -6.63
C GLN A 257 19.72 1.38 -8.03
N ARG A 258 19.13 0.18 -8.11
CA ARG A 258 18.63 -0.41 -9.35
C ARG A 258 17.90 0.69 -10.10
N GLU A 259 18.39 1.04 -11.28
CA GLU A 259 17.78 2.03 -12.15
C GLU A 259 16.51 1.41 -12.75
N ALA A 260 15.45 1.33 -11.94
CA ALA A 260 14.16 0.83 -12.37
C ALA A 260 13.41 2.00 -12.98
N TRP A 261 12.94 1.81 -14.21
CA TRP A 261 12.10 2.74 -14.93
C TRP A 261 10.71 2.13 -15.08
N ILE A 262 9.68 2.90 -14.78
CA ILE A 262 8.28 2.52 -15.07
C ILE A 262 7.72 3.36 -16.20
N ASP A 263 6.83 2.78 -17.00
CA ASP A 263 5.96 3.50 -17.90
C ASP A 263 4.86 4.21 -17.08
N ALA A 264 4.99 5.52 -16.88
CA ALA A 264 4.07 6.28 -16.04
C ALA A 264 2.74 6.56 -16.77
N CYS A 265 2.81 7.22 -17.93
CA CYS A 265 1.70 7.44 -18.86
C CYS A 265 2.16 8.14 -20.16
N PRO A 266 1.35 8.15 -21.23
CA PRO A 266 1.58 9.04 -22.37
C PRO A 266 1.66 10.51 -21.93
N LEU A 267 2.59 11.27 -22.50
CA LEU A 267 2.74 12.70 -22.23
C LEU A 267 1.45 13.48 -22.50
N SER A 268 0.65 13.03 -23.49
CA SER A 268 -0.64 13.62 -23.81
C SER A 268 -1.72 13.44 -22.73
N GLU A 269 -1.53 12.53 -21.77
CA GLU A 269 -2.48 12.30 -20.67
C GLU A 269 -2.17 13.15 -19.42
N LEU A 270 -1.02 13.81 -19.37
CA LEU A 270 -0.62 14.66 -18.25
C LEU A 270 -0.50 16.11 -18.75
N GLU A 271 -1.60 16.86 -18.65
CA GLU A 271 -1.64 18.26 -19.06
C GLU A 271 -0.70 19.13 -18.20
N SER A 272 -0.18 20.23 -18.75
CA SER A 272 0.60 21.19 -17.95
C SER A 272 -0.27 21.76 -16.83
N GLY A 273 0.26 21.83 -15.61
CA GLY A 273 -0.45 22.17 -14.38
C GLY A 273 -1.06 20.98 -13.65
N SER A 274 -0.96 19.75 -14.18
CA SER A 274 -1.56 18.56 -13.57
C SER A 274 -0.55 17.68 -12.84
N THR A 275 -1.10 16.81 -11.98
CA THR A 275 -0.35 15.80 -11.22
C THR A 275 -0.91 14.42 -11.46
N LYS A 276 -0.05 13.41 -11.31
CA LYS A 276 -0.43 11.99 -11.37
C LYS A 276 0.38 11.18 -10.38
N VAL A 277 -0.27 10.26 -9.69
CA VAL A 277 0.42 9.31 -8.80
C VAL A 277 0.75 8.05 -9.59
N VAL A 278 2.00 7.61 -9.52
CA VAL A 278 2.47 6.34 -10.09
C VAL A 278 3.18 5.52 -9.03
N TYR A 279 3.35 4.22 -9.28
CA TYR A 279 3.98 3.28 -8.34
C TYR A 279 5.30 2.77 -8.90
N LEU A 280 6.41 3.14 -8.27
CA LEU A 280 7.77 2.72 -8.63
C LEU A 280 8.38 1.95 -7.46
N ASP A 281 8.74 0.68 -7.68
CA ASP A 281 9.24 -0.23 -6.63
C ASP A 281 8.35 -0.25 -5.37
N GLY A 282 7.03 -0.21 -5.55
CA GLY A 282 6.05 -0.18 -4.47
C GLY A 282 5.82 1.20 -3.84
N LYS A 283 6.69 2.19 -4.11
CA LYS A 283 6.57 3.56 -3.60
C LYS A 283 5.62 4.39 -4.45
N GLN A 284 4.79 5.22 -3.81
CA GLN A 284 4.01 6.24 -4.51
C GLN A 284 4.92 7.41 -4.89
N VAL A 285 4.94 7.73 -6.17
CA VAL A 285 5.65 8.86 -6.75
C VAL A 285 4.62 9.83 -7.31
N ALA A 286 4.69 11.09 -6.88
CA ALA A 286 3.89 12.17 -7.42
C ALA A 286 4.65 12.78 -8.61
N LEU A 287 4.08 12.61 -9.80
CA LEU A 287 4.55 13.18 -11.05
C LEU A 287 3.80 14.49 -11.31
N PHE A 288 4.54 15.57 -11.54
CA PHE A 288 4.06 16.92 -11.80
C PHE A 288 4.49 17.35 -13.19
N HIS A 289 3.59 17.98 -13.95
CA HIS A 289 3.93 18.64 -15.20
C HIS A 289 3.73 20.14 -15.03
N LEU A 290 4.82 20.92 -14.93
CA LEU A 290 4.77 22.35 -14.66
C LEU A 290 5.77 23.09 -15.55
N ASN A 291 5.37 24.26 -16.08
CA ASN A 291 6.22 25.14 -16.89
C ASN A 291 6.98 24.44 -18.04
N GLY A 292 6.37 23.41 -18.65
CA GLY A 292 7.00 22.61 -19.70
C GLY A 292 8.06 21.61 -19.22
N GLY A 293 8.24 21.46 -17.90
CA GLY A 293 9.09 20.46 -17.26
C GLY A 293 8.28 19.39 -16.53
N LEU A 294 8.88 18.20 -16.40
CA LEU A 294 8.33 17.09 -15.63
C LEU A 294 9.16 16.87 -14.36
N TYR A 295 8.49 16.71 -13.24
CA TYR A 295 9.12 16.53 -11.93
C TYR A 295 8.48 15.36 -11.22
N ALA A 296 9.28 14.54 -10.56
CA ALA A 296 8.79 13.41 -9.79
C ALA A 296 9.44 13.40 -8.41
N ILE A 297 8.61 13.37 -7.38
CA ILE A 297 9.05 13.27 -5.98
C ILE A 297 8.21 12.23 -5.25
N SER A 298 8.65 11.80 -4.07
CA SER A 298 7.87 10.90 -3.23
C SER A 298 6.50 11.55 -2.98
N ASN A 299 5.43 10.80 -3.20
CA ASN A 299 4.09 11.30 -2.87
C ASN A 299 3.90 11.42 -1.35
N ARG A 300 4.86 10.96 -0.54
CA ARG A 300 4.80 10.99 0.91
C ARG A 300 5.70 12.07 1.46
N CYS A 301 5.09 13.10 2.04
CA CYS A 301 5.79 14.11 2.84
C CYS A 301 6.59 13.44 3.96
N THR A 302 7.82 13.89 4.19
CA THR A 302 8.71 13.37 5.25
C THR A 302 8.25 13.68 6.67
N HIS A 303 7.34 14.65 6.87
CA HIS A 303 6.80 14.96 8.19
C HIS A 303 5.81 13.90 8.67
N ALA A 304 4.65 13.80 8.01
CA ALA A 304 3.56 12.92 8.44
C ALA A 304 3.03 12.02 7.31
N ARG A 305 3.77 11.86 6.21
CA ARG A 305 3.42 11.05 5.03
C ARG A 305 2.20 11.55 4.22
N GLY A 306 1.85 12.83 4.36
CA GLY A 306 0.77 13.45 3.57
C GLY A 306 0.99 13.39 2.05
N PRO A 307 -0.09 13.32 1.25
CA PRO A 307 -0.07 13.14 -0.20
C PRO A 307 0.36 14.43 -0.91
N LEU A 308 1.61 14.51 -1.36
CA LEU A 308 2.12 15.70 -2.05
C LEU A 308 1.43 15.95 -3.40
N SER A 309 0.90 14.92 -4.06
CA SER A 309 0.10 15.06 -5.29
C SER A 309 -1.17 15.89 -5.12
N GLU A 310 -1.66 16.01 -3.88
CA GLU A 310 -2.86 16.78 -3.51
C GLU A 310 -2.48 18.12 -2.84
N GLY A 311 -1.19 18.44 -2.79
CA GLY A 311 -0.68 19.68 -2.23
C GLY A 311 -0.96 20.89 -3.12
N GLU A 312 -0.85 22.08 -2.53
CA GLU A 312 -0.94 23.33 -3.26
C GLU A 312 0.34 23.53 -4.08
N ILE A 313 0.19 23.71 -5.39
CA ILE A 313 1.30 23.84 -6.33
C ILE A 313 1.53 25.31 -6.64
N ASP A 314 2.76 25.75 -6.40
CA ASP A 314 3.25 27.05 -6.86
C ASP A 314 4.14 26.80 -8.09
N ALA A 315 3.53 26.97 -9.26
CA ALA A 315 4.18 26.74 -10.54
C ALA A 315 5.34 27.70 -10.77
N GLU A 316 5.23 28.97 -10.37
CA GLU A 316 6.32 29.96 -10.54
C GLU A 316 7.54 29.60 -9.71
N GLY A 317 7.33 29.16 -8.47
CA GLY A 317 8.39 28.70 -7.57
C GLY A 317 8.90 27.28 -7.84
N CYS A 318 8.19 26.48 -8.65
CA CYS A 318 8.42 25.04 -8.81
C CYS A 318 8.35 24.27 -7.47
N THR A 319 7.29 24.52 -6.71
CA THR A 319 7.15 23.96 -5.35
C THR A 319 5.77 23.37 -5.10
N VAL A 320 5.71 22.49 -4.10
CA VAL A 320 4.46 21.95 -3.58
C VAL A 320 4.39 22.10 -2.07
N THR A 321 3.23 22.53 -1.58
CA THR A 321 2.94 22.64 -0.15
C THR A 321 2.06 21.47 0.27
N CYS A 322 2.56 20.66 1.20
CA CYS A 322 1.86 19.50 1.73
C CYS A 322 0.49 19.90 2.31
N PRO A 323 -0.62 19.21 1.93
CA PRO A 323 -1.96 19.64 2.33
C PRO A 323 -2.26 19.43 3.82
N TRP A 324 -1.46 18.61 4.51
CA TRP A 324 -1.73 18.26 5.92
C TRP A 324 -1.12 19.24 6.91
N HIS A 325 0.14 19.61 6.73
CA HIS A 325 0.87 20.44 7.71
C HIS A 325 1.75 21.52 7.06
N TYR A 326 1.48 21.84 5.79
CA TYR A 326 2.03 22.99 5.09
C TYR A 326 3.55 23.02 4.96
N ALA A 327 4.22 21.87 5.10
CA ALA A 327 5.62 21.75 4.72
C ALA A 327 5.75 21.94 3.20
N LYS A 328 6.61 22.88 2.79
CA LYS A 328 6.84 23.28 1.40
C LYS A 328 8.09 22.57 0.88
N PHE A 329 7.97 21.94 -0.29
CA PHE A 329 9.04 21.20 -0.94
C PHE A 329 9.34 21.73 -2.33
N ASP A 330 10.62 21.74 -2.68
CA ASP A 330 11.11 21.97 -4.04
C ASP A 330 10.83 20.73 -4.90
N LEU A 331 10.15 20.88 -6.05
CA LEU A 331 9.77 19.73 -6.90
C LEU A 331 10.94 19.15 -7.69
N ALA A 332 11.98 19.95 -7.95
CA ALA A 332 13.15 19.50 -8.72
C ALA A 332 14.11 18.66 -7.86
N THR A 333 14.21 18.96 -6.57
CA THR A 333 15.23 18.39 -5.68
C THR A 333 14.63 17.61 -4.52
N GLY A 334 13.36 17.83 -4.17
CA GLY A 334 12.70 17.28 -2.99
C GLY A 334 13.08 17.98 -1.68
N ARG A 335 13.88 19.06 -1.72
CA ARG A 335 14.32 19.77 -0.50
C ARG A 335 13.16 20.45 0.20
N VAL A 336 13.20 20.45 1.53
CA VAL A 336 12.31 21.30 2.33
C VAL A 336 12.73 22.75 2.15
N LEU A 337 11.78 23.60 1.81
CA LEU A 337 11.96 25.04 1.68
C LEU A 337 11.35 25.80 2.85
N ASP A 338 10.25 25.30 3.41
CA ASP A 338 9.55 25.91 4.54
C ASP A 338 8.67 24.89 5.30
N GLY A 339 8.21 25.26 6.49
CA GLY A 339 7.32 24.47 7.34
C GLY A 339 8.03 23.44 8.23
N ILE A 340 7.27 22.46 8.72
CA ILE A 340 7.69 21.63 9.86
C ILE A 340 8.43 20.34 9.49
N ALA A 341 8.61 20.04 8.20
CA ALA A 341 9.38 18.89 7.77
C ALA A 341 10.89 19.15 7.98
N SER A 342 11.62 18.17 8.53
CA SER A 342 13.06 18.30 8.80
C SER A 342 13.95 17.59 7.77
N ALA A 343 13.37 16.79 6.87
CA ALA A 343 14.10 15.98 5.89
C ALA A 343 13.55 16.18 4.46
N PRO A 344 14.39 16.13 3.42
CA PRO A 344 13.94 16.19 2.03
C PRO A 344 13.14 14.93 1.66
N VAL A 345 12.19 15.07 0.74
CA VAL A 345 11.56 13.90 0.08
C VAL A 345 12.49 13.35 -1.00
N GLU A 346 12.36 12.06 -1.31
CA GLU A 346 13.05 11.47 -2.47
C GLU A 346 12.57 12.16 -3.75
N SER A 347 13.50 12.45 -4.66
CA SER A 347 13.25 12.91 -6.02
C SER A 347 13.65 11.83 -7.02
N TYR A 348 12.97 11.79 -8.15
CA TYR A 348 13.06 10.73 -9.15
C TYR A 348 13.34 11.33 -10.53
N GLN A 349 14.08 10.60 -11.35
CA GLN A 349 14.32 10.97 -12.74
C GLN A 349 13.04 10.84 -13.56
N VAL A 350 12.85 11.78 -14.49
CA VAL A 350 11.75 11.73 -15.44
C VAL A 350 12.29 11.93 -16.85
N GLU A 351 11.88 11.06 -17.76
CA GLU A 351 12.25 11.12 -19.18
C GLU A 351 11.02 10.93 -20.07
N VAL A 352 11.02 11.55 -21.24
CA VAL A 352 10.04 11.24 -22.29
C VAL A 352 10.71 10.39 -23.34
N ARG A 353 10.21 9.16 -23.53
CA ARG A 353 10.68 8.22 -24.56
C ARG A 353 9.49 7.85 -25.44
N ASP A 354 9.59 8.12 -26.74
CA ASP A 354 8.52 7.84 -27.71
C ASP A 354 7.14 8.40 -27.31
N GLY A 355 7.10 9.59 -26.71
CA GLY A 355 5.87 10.24 -26.26
C GLY A 355 5.28 9.68 -24.95
N VAL A 356 5.97 8.75 -24.29
CA VAL A 356 5.60 8.21 -22.97
C VAL A 356 6.51 8.80 -21.90
N ILE A 357 5.94 9.20 -20.77
CA ILE A 357 6.67 9.60 -19.58
C ILE A 357 7.15 8.35 -18.84
N TRP A 358 8.44 8.29 -18.58
CA TRP A 358 9.12 7.26 -17.79
C TRP A 358 9.64 7.87 -16.50
N VAL A 359 9.48 7.15 -15.39
CA VAL A 359 9.98 7.59 -14.07
C VAL A 359 11.00 6.58 -13.56
N GLY A 360 12.20 7.08 -13.22
CA GLY A 360 13.37 6.31 -12.81
C GLY A 360 13.70 6.48 -11.33
N THR A 361 14.24 5.43 -10.69
CA THR A 361 14.58 5.41 -9.25
C THR A 361 15.75 6.31 -8.85
N ARG A 362 16.56 6.77 -9.81
CA ARG A 362 17.68 7.67 -9.51
C ARG A 362 17.20 9.09 -9.25
N PRO A 363 17.92 9.87 -8.42
CA PRO A 363 17.67 11.30 -8.30
C PRO A 363 17.89 12.01 -9.65
N PRO A 364 17.13 13.08 -9.93
CA PRO A 364 17.27 13.87 -11.15
C PRO A 364 18.70 14.40 -11.29
N ILE A 365 19.22 14.35 -12.52
CA ILE A 365 20.50 14.98 -12.85
C ILE A 365 20.28 16.50 -12.76
N PRO A 366 21.11 17.26 -12.03
CA PRO A 366 20.99 18.71 -11.97
C PRO A 366 21.02 19.28 -13.39
N GLN A 367 19.94 19.94 -13.80
CA GLN A 367 19.99 20.70 -15.05
C GLN A 367 20.92 21.90 -14.84
N PRO A 368 21.83 22.20 -15.78
CA PRO A 368 22.64 23.40 -15.68
C PRO A 368 21.71 24.62 -15.63
N ALA A 369 21.99 25.54 -14.71
CA ALA A 369 21.28 26.81 -14.63
C ALA A 369 21.40 27.53 -15.98
N VAL A 370 20.25 27.84 -16.59
CA VAL A 370 20.16 28.60 -17.84
C VAL A 370 20.39 30.08 -17.58
#